data_AF-A0A533WQK0-F1
#
_entry.id   AF-A0A533WQK0-F1
#
_cell.length_a   1.000
_cell.length_b   1.000
_cell.length_c   1.000
_cell.angle_alpha   90.00
_cell.angle_beta   90.00
_cell.angle_gamma   90.00
#
_symmetry.space_group_name_H-M   'P 1'
#
loop_
_entity.id
_entity.type
_entity.pdbx_description
1 polymer ?
#
loop_
_entity_poly.entity_id
_entity_poly.type
_entity_poly.pdbx_seq_one_letter_code
_entity_poly.pdbx_strand_id
1 'polypeptide(L)'
;MHFDGAAGATNLSEYSDGTRTGMPESLAMYHKGLSTLIGVDDTDATGKVLEPSQKMKMQRLRTWNSRSQLNDSISSNLEKALKFLNNFGDKLYLSRR
;
A
#
# COMPACT_ATOMS: atom_id res chain seq x y z
N MET A 1 -2.36 1.46 -24.64
CA MET A 1 -3.00 2.10 -23.48
C MET A 1 -1.88 2.82 -22.73
N HIS A 2 -1.83 4.14 -22.85
CA HIS A 2 -0.81 4.98 -22.21
C HIS A 2 -1.27 5.21 -20.78
N PHE A 3 -0.53 4.67 -19.81
CA PHE A 3 -0.78 4.91 -18.39
C PHE A 3 0.02 6.14 -17.99
N ASP A 4 -0.59 7.32 -18.05
CA ASP A 4 -0.03 8.53 -17.45
C ASP A 4 -0.20 8.45 -15.94
N GLY A 5 0.77 7.80 -15.30
CA GLY A 5 0.94 7.82 -13.86
C GLY A 5 1.46 9.19 -13.43
N ALA A 6 0.56 10.07 -12.99
CA ALA A 6 0.94 11.24 -12.22
C ALA A 6 1.61 10.76 -10.91
N ALA A 7 2.94 10.73 -10.91
CA ALA A 7 3.74 10.49 -9.73
C ALA A 7 3.42 11.56 -8.69
N GLY A 8 2.65 11.19 -7.67
CA GLY A 8 2.48 12.02 -6.49
C GLY A 8 3.86 12.33 -5.91
N ALA A 9 4.16 13.61 -5.72
CA ALA A 9 5.43 14.08 -5.20
C ALA A 9 5.74 13.39 -3.86
N THR A 10 6.67 12.43 -3.90
CA THR A 10 7.25 11.80 -2.73
C THR A 10 8.35 12.73 -2.20
N ASN A 11 8.23 13.18 -0.96
CA ASN A 11 9.30 13.92 -0.29
C ASN A 11 10.51 12.99 -0.18
N LEU A 12 11.54 13.24 -0.99
CA LEU A 12 12.79 12.46 -1.03
C LEU A 12 13.56 12.50 0.31
N SER A 13 13.26 13.49 1.16
CA SER A 13 13.85 13.69 2.49
C SER A 13 13.42 12.65 3.53
N GLU A 14 12.36 11.88 3.29
CA GLU A 14 11.91 10.83 4.22
C GLU A 14 12.60 9.49 3.94
N TYR A 15 13.31 9.37 2.81
CA TYR A 15 14.09 8.19 2.45
C TYR A 15 15.41 8.09 3.23
N SER A 16 15.88 9.19 3.84
CA SER A 16 17.14 9.24 4.61
C SER A 16 17.00 8.76 6.05
N ASP A 17 15.78 8.54 6.55
CA ASP A 17 15.57 7.93 7.86
C ASP A 17 15.59 6.41 7.69
N GLY A 18 16.78 5.81 7.83
CA GLY A 18 17.06 4.38 7.63
C GLY A 18 16.30 3.43 8.57
N THR A 19 15.38 3.95 9.38
CA THR A 19 14.48 3.21 10.26
C THR A 19 13.36 2.50 9.51
N ARG A 20 12.99 2.96 8.30
CA ARG A 20 11.82 2.44 7.57
C ARG A 20 12.20 1.68 6.29
N THR A 21 11.83 0.40 6.23
CA THR A 21 11.99 -0.45 5.04
C THR A 21 10.66 -0.50 4.26
N GLY A 22 10.34 0.51 3.44
CA GLY A 22 9.08 0.53 2.67
C GLY A 22 8.73 1.86 1.96
N MET A 23 7.49 2.01 1.49
CA MET A 23 6.97 3.21 0.79
C MET A 23 6.70 4.38 1.76
N PRO A 24 7.09 5.64 1.49
CA PRO A 24 6.96 6.79 2.40
C PRO A 24 5.55 6.98 2.94
N GLU A 25 5.45 7.56 4.15
CA GLU A 25 4.14 7.81 4.74
C GLU A 25 3.43 8.98 4.05
N SER A 26 2.10 8.94 4.00
CA SER A 26 1.32 10.03 3.41
C SER A 26 0.01 10.27 4.15
N LEU A 27 -0.15 11.46 4.72
CA LEU A 27 -1.39 11.86 5.41
C LEU A 27 -2.63 11.86 4.50
N ALA A 28 -2.43 11.87 3.18
CA ALA A 28 -3.50 11.79 2.21
C ALA A 28 -3.98 10.34 1.96
N MET A 29 -3.41 9.35 2.66
CA MET A 29 -3.77 7.93 2.55
C MET A 29 -4.30 7.41 3.89
N TYR A 30 -5.32 6.54 3.82
CA TYR A 30 -6.11 6.12 4.97
C TYR A 30 -5.32 5.47 6.14
N HIS A 31 -4.22 4.77 5.86
CA HIS A 31 -3.31 4.26 6.89
C HIS A 31 -1.92 4.87 6.78
N LYS A 32 -1.81 6.06 6.22
CA LYS A 32 -0.55 6.71 5.90
C LYS A 32 0.38 5.86 5.02
N GLY A 33 -0.12 4.88 4.28
CA GLY A 33 0.73 3.94 3.52
C GLY A 33 1.24 2.74 4.33
N LEU A 34 0.88 2.63 5.62
CA LEU A 34 1.17 1.47 6.46
C LEU A 34 0.17 0.33 6.16
N SER A 35 0.38 -0.38 5.06
CA SER A 35 -0.35 -1.61 4.75
C SER A 35 0.62 -2.77 4.57
N THR A 36 0.31 -3.91 5.18
CA THR A 36 1.06 -5.14 4.92
C THR A 36 0.34 -5.97 3.86
N LEU A 37 1.00 -6.19 2.72
CA LEU A 37 0.55 -7.12 1.70
C LEU A 37 1.53 -8.28 1.59
N ILE A 38 1.05 -9.49 1.86
CA ILE A 38 1.83 -10.70 1.60
C ILE A 38 1.84 -10.94 0.10
N GLY A 39 3.01 -10.85 -0.53
CA GLY A 39 3.21 -11.08 -1.96
C GLY A 39 2.83 -12.50 -2.39
N VAL A 40 2.55 -12.65 -3.69
CA VAL A 40 2.17 -13.95 -4.29
C VAL A 40 3.36 -14.89 -4.50
N ASP A 41 4.58 -14.36 -4.41
CA ASP A 41 5.80 -15.11 -4.65
C ASP A 41 6.03 -16.17 -3.57
N ASP A 42 6.28 -17.40 -4.00
CA ASP A 42 6.60 -18.54 -3.13
C ASP A 42 8.11 -18.68 -2.94
N THR A 43 8.78 -17.56 -2.67
CA THR A 43 10.22 -17.49 -2.38
C THR A 43 10.45 -16.81 -1.04
N ASP A 44 11.51 -17.20 -0.35
CA ASP A 44 11.95 -16.55 0.87
C ASP A 44 12.78 -15.28 0.59
N ALA A 45 13.19 -14.58 1.64
CA ALA A 45 13.99 -13.35 1.54
C ALA A 45 15.37 -13.55 0.90
N THR A 46 15.86 -14.78 0.82
CA THR A 46 17.13 -15.13 0.15
C THR A 46 16.92 -15.53 -1.32
N GLY A 47 15.67 -15.58 -1.78
CA GLY A 47 15.29 -15.99 -3.14
C GLY A 47 15.09 -17.50 -3.31
N LYS A 48 15.14 -18.29 -2.23
CA LYS A 48 14.93 -19.74 -2.31
C LYS A 48 13.44 -20.06 -2.37
N VAL A 49 13.06 -21.01 -3.23
CA VAL A 49 11.69 -21.49 -3.35
C VAL A 49 11.24 -22.18 -2.05
N LEU A 50 10.03 -21.85 -1.60
CA LEU A 50 9.42 -22.44 -0.41
C LEU A 50 9.13 -23.93 -0.60
N GLU A 51 9.33 -24.73 0.45
CA GLU A 51 8.92 -26.14 0.46
C GLU A 51 7.39 -26.29 0.39
N PRO A 52 6.84 -27.41 -0.10
CA PRO A 52 5.39 -27.60 -0.26
C PRO A 52 4.58 -27.31 1.01
N SER A 53 5.09 -27.72 2.18
CA SER A 53 4.43 -27.45 3.46
C SER A 53 4.42 -25.96 3.85
N GLN A 54 5.47 -25.22 3.47
CA GLN A 54 5.57 -23.77 3.67
C GLN A 54 4.64 -23.02 2.72
N LYS A 55 4.55 -23.43 1.45
CA LYS A 55 3.59 -22.87 0.49
C LYS A 55 2.16 -22.96 1.00
N MET A 56 1.76 -24.12 1.53
CA MET A 56 0.42 -24.31 2.10
C MET A 56 0.15 -23.38 3.29
N LYS A 57 1.14 -23.17 4.17
CA LYS A 57 1.04 -22.19 5.26
C LYS A 57 0.94 -20.77 4.71
N MET A 58 1.72 -20.44 3.69
CA MET A 58 1.67 -19.10 3.10
C MET A 58 0.34 -18.80 2.43
N GLN A 59 -0.26 -19.75 1.72
CA GLN A 59 -1.58 -19.58 1.12
C GLN A 59 -2.64 -19.27 2.19
N ARG A 60 -2.58 -19.91 3.36
CA ARG A 60 -3.47 -19.60 4.49
C ARG A 60 -3.23 -18.18 5.02
N LEU A 61 -1.97 -17.80 5.20
CA LEU A 61 -1.62 -16.45 5.67
C LEU A 61 -2.07 -15.37 4.68
N ARG A 62 -1.89 -15.57 3.37
CA ARG A 62 -2.42 -14.67 2.32
C ARG A 62 -3.92 -14.53 2.40
N THR A 63 -4.62 -15.65 2.59
CA THR A 63 -6.08 -15.66 2.74
C THR A 63 -6.52 -14.86 3.97
N TRP A 64 -5.85 -15.04 5.11
CA TRP A 64 -6.17 -14.30 6.33
C TRP A 64 -5.84 -12.82 6.21
N ASN A 65 -4.71 -12.47 5.61
CA ASN A 65 -4.32 -11.09 5.32
C ASN A 65 -5.32 -10.38 4.41
N SER A 66 -5.83 -11.06 3.37
CA SER A 66 -6.88 -10.47 2.53
C SER A 66 -8.19 -10.28 3.29
N ARG A 67 -8.59 -11.28 4.10
CA ARG A 67 -9.84 -11.21 4.87
C ARG A 67 -9.83 -10.14 5.96
N SER A 68 -8.69 -9.89 6.59
CA SER A 68 -8.58 -8.84 7.61
C SER A 68 -8.78 -7.43 7.02
N GLN A 69 -8.47 -7.25 5.73
CA GLN A 69 -8.64 -5.97 5.04
C GLN A 69 -10.09 -5.71 4.58
N LEU A 70 -10.92 -6.75 4.43
CA LEU A 70 -12.24 -6.64 3.78
C LEU A 70 -13.38 -6.18 4.70
N ASN A 71 -13.19 -6.12 6.02
CA ASN A 71 -14.29 -5.97 6.98
C ASN A 71 -14.28 -4.67 7.80
N ASP A 72 -13.48 -3.67 7.42
CA ASP A 72 -13.46 -2.38 8.10
C ASP A 72 -14.24 -1.34 7.28
N SER A 73 -15.49 -1.07 7.66
CA SER A 73 -16.33 -0.08 6.97
C SER A 73 -15.78 1.34 7.11
N ILE A 74 -15.18 1.67 8.26
CA ILE A 74 -14.53 2.97 8.51
C ILE A 74 -13.36 3.13 7.55
N SER A 75 -12.57 2.07 7.37
CA SER A 75 -11.47 2.07 6.41
C SER A 75 -11.87 2.44 5.00
N SER A 76 -12.85 1.70 4.50
CA SER A 76 -13.30 1.85 3.12
C SER A 76 -13.94 3.22 2.88
N ASN A 77 -14.64 3.76 3.89
CA ASN A 77 -15.26 5.08 3.81
C ASN A 77 -14.21 6.19 3.79
N LEU A 78 -13.20 6.11 4.66
CA LEU A 78 -12.14 7.12 4.71
C LEU A 78 -11.23 7.04 3.48
N GLU A 79 -10.93 5.84 2.97
CA GLU A 79 -10.21 5.67 1.71
C GLU A 79 -10.95 6.34 0.53
N LYS A 80 -12.27 6.12 0.43
CA LYS A 80 -13.11 6.77 -0.60
C LYS A 80 -13.14 8.28 -0.43
N ALA A 81 -13.32 8.78 0.79
CA ALA A 81 -13.37 10.22 1.08
C ALA A 81 -12.05 10.92 0.69
N LEU A 82 -10.90 10.34 1.04
CA LEU A 82 -9.60 10.86 0.67
C LEU A 82 -9.37 10.83 -0.85
N LYS A 83 -9.82 9.76 -1.54
CA LYS A 83 -9.79 9.70 -3.01
C LYS A 83 -10.62 10.82 -3.64
N PHE A 84 -11.83 11.09 -3.13
CA PHE A 84 -12.64 12.20 -3.61
C PHE A 84 -12.01 13.56 -3.34
N LEU A 85 -11.44 13.77 -2.14
CA LEU A 85 -10.74 15.00 -1.80
C LEU A 85 -9.55 15.26 -2.75
N ASN A 86 -8.76 14.21 -3.05
CA ASN A 86 -7.67 14.29 -4.02
C ASN A 86 -8.19 14.70 -5.40
N ASN A 87 -9.23 14.03 -5.91
CA ASN A 87 -9.83 14.35 -7.20
C ASN A 87 -10.37 15.79 -7.27
N PHE A 88 -10.93 16.31 -6.18
CA PHE A 88 -11.38 17.71 -6.12
C PHE A 88 -10.23 18.68 -6.09
N GLY A 89 -9.15 18.38 -5.34
CA GLY A 89 -7.93 19.17 -5.36
C GLY A 89 -7.35 19.31 -6.76
N ASP A 90 -7.28 18.21 -7.51
CA ASP A 90 -6.78 18.20 -8.88
C ASP A 90 -7.65 19.04 -9.82
N LYS A 91 -8.98 18.90 -9.73
CA LYS A 91 -9.94 19.70 -10.53
C LYS A 91 -9.92 21.20 -10.21
N LEU A 92 -9.57 21.54 -8.98
CA LEU A 92 -9.48 22.92 -8.50
C LEU A 92 -8.07 23.49 -8.65
N TYR A 93 -7.14 22.76 -9.28
CA TYR A 93 -5.73 23.13 -9.44
C TYR A 93 -5.04 23.50 -8.12
N LEU A 94 -5.44 22.85 -7.02
CA LEU A 94 -4.86 23.08 -5.70
C LEU A 94 -3.52 22.34 -5.60
N SER A 95 -2.47 23.07 -5.23
CA SER A 95 -1.13 22.49 -5.05
C SER A 95 -1.02 21.72 -3.74
N ARG A 96 -0.56 20.47 -3.82
CA ARG A 96 -0.20 19.65 -2.67
C ARG A 96 1.21 20.04 -2.22
N ARG A 97 1.30 20.98 -1.27
CA ARG A 97 2.55 21.30 -0.58
C ARG A 97 2.93 20.19 0.40
#